data_AF-A0ABD7CDD4-F1
#
_entry.id   AF-A0ABD7CDD4-F1
#
_cell.length_a   1.000
_cell.length_b   1.000
_cell.length_c   1.000
_cell.angle_alpha   90.00
_cell.angle_beta   90.00
_cell.angle_gamma   90.00
#
_symmetry.space_group_name_H-M   'P 1'
#
loop_
_entity.id
_entity.type
_entity.pdbx_description
1 polymer ?
#
loop_
_entity_poly.entity_id
_entity_poly.type
_entity_poly.pdbx_seq_one_letter_code
_entity_poly.pdbx_strand_id
1 'polypeptide(L)'
;MSDKSNNQGRAYEYAWCLALEQKLSVFKKVIVDKQNGFNACYRAYESLEKSLQDRYLESAKQGVLLLLDCEPLLNEVIESSQNEITLSLQKDKLGEIGDIRDILIYFDRFCIGLSIKHNHDAVKHSRLSKDLDFGKKWLGVGVSQNYKDTIKPLFERLENAKKEGMLWRDFPNKEQEIYAPLLQAFKKEVLRIDENKKNKVPQKMVEYLLGKYDFYKAILLEREQKTKLEAYHFHKTLNRSAKNKPKRIIPLSKLPARMIYFDFKPKSFNTLELVLDEGWSFSLRIHNASSRVEPSLKFDIKLLSKPESVAVFIVGF
;
A
#
# COMPACT_ATOMS: atom_id res chain seq x y z
N MET A 1 -9.20 -10.54 -4.83
CA MET A 1 -10.13 -9.42 -5.05
C MET A 1 -11.11 -9.86 -6.12
N SER A 2 -12.40 -9.61 -5.91
CA SER A 2 -13.40 -9.78 -6.98
C SER A 2 -13.29 -8.62 -7.97
N ASP A 3 -13.71 -8.81 -9.22
CA ASP A 3 -13.70 -7.75 -10.24
C ASP A 3 -14.52 -6.52 -9.80
N LYS A 4 -15.58 -6.75 -9.01
CA LYS A 4 -16.39 -5.69 -8.40
C LYS A 4 -15.61 -4.80 -7.43
N SER A 5 -14.79 -5.40 -6.55
CA SER A 5 -13.96 -4.64 -5.60
C SER A 5 -12.86 -3.85 -6.30
N ASN A 6 -12.28 -4.41 -7.37
CA ASN A 6 -11.24 -3.74 -8.14
C ASN A 6 -11.82 -2.54 -8.92
N ASN A 7 -13.00 -2.71 -9.52
CA ASN A 7 -13.68 -1.63 -10.23
C ASN A 7 -14.12 -0.49 -9.29
N GLN A 8 -14.57 -0.79 -8.07
CA GLN A 8 -14.88 0.24 -7.08
C GLN A 8 -13.66 1.07 -6.67
N GLY A 9 -12.49 0.43 -6.48
CA GLY A 9 -11.24 1.14 -6.21
C GLY A 9 -10.86 2.10 -7.34
N ARG A 10 -10.82 1.58 -8.58
CA ARG A 10 -10.50 2.37 -9.79
C ARG A 10 -11.50 3.50 -10.05
N ALA A 11 -12.78 3.26 -9.80
CA ALA A 11 -13.79 4.31 -9.91
C ALA A 11 -13.55 5.44 -8.89
N TYR A 12 -13.15 5.09 -7.66
CA TYR A 12 -12.84 6.09 -6.65
C TYR A 12 -11.53 6.85 -6.96
N GLU A 13 -10.53 6.19 -7.55
CA GLU A 13 -9.33 6.85 -8.09
C GLU A 13 -9.70 7.90 -9.15
N TYR A 14 -10.61 7.57 -10.07
CA TYR A 14 -11.09 8.54 -11.05
C TYR A 14 -11.82 9.71 -10.41
N ALA A 15 -12.69 9.47 -9.42
CA ALA A 15 -13.40 10.52 -8.70
C ALA A 15 -12.43 11.51 -8.01
N TRP A 16 -11.34 11.01 -7.43
CA TRP A 16 -10.26 11.83 -6.88
C TRP A 16 -9.55 12.66 -7.95
N CYS A 17 -9.22 12.07 -9.10
CA CYS A 17 -8.62 12.81 -10.21
C CYS A 17 -9.53 13.95 -10.69
N LEU A 18 -10.83 13.67 -10.86
CA LEU A 18 -11.82 14.66 -11.26
C LEU A 18 -11.98 15.78 -10.23
N ALA A 19 -12.05 15.44 -8.93
CA ALA A 19 -12.13 16.43 -7.86
C ALA A 19 -10.88 17.33 -7.79
N LEU A 20 -9.69 16.74 -7.99
CA LEU A 20 -8.43 17.48 -8.08
C LEU A 20 -8.44 18.43 -9.28
N GLU A 21 -8.77 17.94 -10.47
CA GLU A 21 -8.85 18.76 -11.68
C GLU A 21 -9.80 19.94 -11.50
N GLN A 22 -11.03 19.69 -11.02
CA GLN A 22 -12.02 20.73 -10.76
C GLN A 22 -11.53 21.78 -9.77
N LYS A 23 -10.89 21.35 -8.67
CA LYS A 23 -10.46 22.28 -7.61
C LYS A 23 -9.20 23.05 -7.98
N LEU A 24 -8.22 22.38 -8.59
CA LEU A 24 -6.91 22.95 -8.88
C LEU A 24 -6.92 23.86 -10.12
N SER A 25 -7.83 23.62 -11.07
CA SER A 25 -7.99 24.45 -12.27
C SER A 25 -8.40 25.90 -11.97
N VAL A 26 -8.90 26.17 -10.76
CA VAL A 26 -9.20 27.53 -10.28
C VAL A 26 -7.92 28.33 -10.03
N PHE A 27 -6.81 27.66 -9.72
CA PHE A 27 -5.55 28.29 -9.30
C PHE A 27 -4.45 28.19 -10.37
N LYS A 28 -4.42 27.06 -11.09
CA LYS A 28 -3.32 26.69 -11.99
C LYS A 28 -3.85 26.00 -13.23
N LYS A 29 -3.06 26.00 -14.30
CA LYS A 29 -3.35 25.14 -15.44
C LYS A 29 -3.17 23.68 -15.00
N VAL A 30 -4.20 22.87 -15.17
CA VAL A 30 -4.15 21.43 -14.88
C VAL A 30 -4.14 20.65 -16.18
N ILE A 31 -3.21 19.71 -16.28
CA ILE A 31 -3.15 18.72 -17.35
C ILE A 31 -3.40 17.35 -16.74
N VAL A 32 -4.44 16.67 -17.23
CA VAL A 32 -4.67 15.26 -16.88
C VAL A 32 -4.00 14.38 -17.92
N ASP A 33 -3.00 13.61 -17.51
CA ASP A 33 -2.36 12.60 -18.34
C ASP A 33 -3.35 11.45 -18.59
N LYS A 34 -3.90 11.42 -19.81
CA LYS A 34 -4.87 10.40 -20.26
C LYS A 34 -4.20 9.07 -20.63
N GLN A 35 -2.88 8.97 -20.50
CA GLN A 35 -2.19 7.70 -20.64
C GLN A 35 -2.38 6.85 -19.37
N ASN A 36 -1.67 5.72 -19.32
CA ASN A 36 -1.58 4.89 -18.11
C ASN A 36 -2.90 4.31 -17.60
N GLY A 37 -3.21 4.51 -16.31
CA GLY A 37 -4.37 3.96 -15.62
C GLY A 37 -5.68 4.71 -15.90
N PHE A 38 -5.61 5.88 -16.53
CA PHE A 38 -6.75 6.80 -16.69
C PHE A 38 -7.98 6.13 -17.32
N ASN A 39 -7.83 5.51 -18.49
CA ASN A 39 -8.95 4.93 -19.23
C ASN A 39 -9.64 3.78 -18.46
N ALA A 40 -8.88 3.01 -17.67
CA ALA A 40 -9.45 1.94 -16.86
C ALA A 40 -10.27 2.50 -15.70
N CYS A 41 -9.79 3.57 -15.06
CA CYS A 41 -10.47 4.24 -13.96
C CYS A 41 -11.72 4.99 -14.45
N TYR A 42 -11.61 5.69 -15.58
CA TYR A 42 -12.75 6.34 -16.23
C TYR A 42 -13.88 5.35 -16.53
N ARG A 43 -13.58 4.24 -17.21
CA ARG A 43 -14.59 3.20 -17.53
C ARG A 43 -15.21 2.59 -16.29
N ALA A 44 -14.42 2.39 -15.23
CA ALA A 44 -14.93 1.86 -13.97
C ALA A 44 -15.86 2.85 -13.25
N TYR A 45 -15.59 4.15 -13.35
CA TYR A 45 -16.46 5.19 -12.81
C TYR A 45 -17.74 5.37 -13.62
N GLU A 46 -17.65 5.41 -14.95
CA GLU A 46 -18.80 5.54 -15.85
C GLU A 46 -19.75 4.34 -15.79
N SER A 47 -19.28 3.17 -15.34
CA SER A 47 -20.14 2.00 -15.15
C SER A 47 -20.90 1.99 -13.81
N LEU A 48 -20.61 2.94 -12.90
CA LEU A 48 -21.34 3.08 -11.65
C LEU A 48 -22.71 3.75 -11.87
N GLU A 49 -23.67 3.43 -11.00
CA GLU A 49 -24.90 4.21 -10.92
C GLU A 49 -24.61 5.66 -10.53
N LYS A 50 -25.42 6.59 -11.04
CA LYS A 50 -25.23 8.02 -10.84
C LYS A 50 -25.15 8.43 -9.37
N SER A 51 -25.97 7.81 -8.51
CA SER A 51 -25.96 8.03 -7.07
C SER A 51 -24.61 7.68 -6.42
N LEU A 52 -23.92 6.65 -6.92
CA LEU A 52 -22.63 6.21 -6.41
C LEU A 52 -21.49 7.06 -6.96
N GLN A 53 -21.58 7.47 -8.23
CA GLN A 53 -20.68 8.47 -8.82
C GLN A 53 -20.68 9.76 -7.99
N ASP A 54 -21.87 10.30 -7.72
CA ASP A 54 -22.05 11.55 -6.97
C ASP A 54 -21.49 11.41 -5.55
N ARG A 55 -21.72 10.27 -4.89
CA ARG A 55 -21.15 9.97 -3.56
C ARG A 55 -19.62 9.93 -3.57
N TYR A 56 -19.03 9.24 -4.55
CA TYR A 56 -17.58 9.13 -4.66
C TYR A 56 -16.93 10.50 -4.93
N LEU A 57 -17.56 11.29 -5.80
CA LEU A 57 -17.10 12.64 -6.13
C LEU A 57 -17.21 13.57 -4.92
N GLU A 58 -18.30 13.50 -4.14
CA GLU A 58 -18.45 14.34 -2.94
C GLU A 58 -17.40 14.00 -1.87
N SER A 59 -17.18 12.71 -1.59
CA SER A 59 -16.07 12.26 -0.75
C SER A 59 -14.71 12.76 -1.25
N ALA A 60 -14.44 12.62 -2.55
CA ALA A 60 -13.20 13.07 -3.15
C ALA A 60 -13.00 14.59 -2.99
N LYS A 61 -14.06 15.40 -3.18
CA LYS A 61 -14.01 16.86 -2.99
C LYS A 61 -13.61 17.23 -1.57
N GLN A 62 -14.24 16.63 -0.55
CA GLN A 62 -13.89 16.90 0.84
C GLN A 62 -12.45 16.47 1.16
N GLY A 63 -12.01 15.33 0.61
CA GLY A 63 -10.63 14.89 0.70
C GLY A 63 -9.62 15.84 0.05
N VAL A 64 -9.94 16.42 -1.11
CA VAL A 64 -9.10 17.42 -1.79
C VAL A 64 -8.99 18.70 -0.96
N LEU A 65 -10.05 19.13 -0.27
CA LEU A 65 -9.97 20.27 0.65
C LEU A 65 -9.01 19.99 1.80
N LEU A 66 -9.06 18.79 2.41
CA LEU A 66 -8.08 18.38 3.43
C LEU A 66 -6.65 18.34 2.88
N LEU A 67 -6.47 17.86 1.65
CA LEU A 67 -5.16 17.84 1.00
C LEU A 67 -4.60 19.26 0.83
N LEU A 68 -5.43 20.22 0.41
CA LEU A 68 -5.02 21.62 0.27
C LEU A 68 -4.68 22.30 1.60
N ASP A 69 -5.35 21.92 2.70
CA ASP A 69 -4.96 22.38 4.04
C ASP A 69 -3.56 21.89 4.43
N CYS A 70 -3.14 20.74 3.89
CA CYS A 70 -1.82 20.14 4.14
C CYS A 70 -0.75 20.62 3.15
N GLU A 71 -1.13 20.92 1.91
CA GLU A 71 -0.23 21.20 0.78
C GLU A 71 -0.57 22.54 0.11
N PRO A 72 -0.25 23.68 0.76
CA PRO A 72 -0.59 25.00 0.23
C PRO A 72 0.10 25.30 -1.11
N LEU A 73 1.21 24.61 -1.43
CA LEU A 73 1.85 24.70 -2.74
C LEU A 73 0.92 24.37 -3.92
N LEU A 74 -0.12 23.57 -3.72
CA LEU A 74 -1.02 23.18 -4.80
C LEU A 74 -1.96 24.30 -5.24
N ASN A 75 -2.32 25.24 -4.35
CA ASN A 75 -3.20 26.37 -4.69
C ASN A 75 -2.48 27.73 -4.77
N GLU A 76 -1.19 27.79 -4.47
CA GLU A 76 -0.37 29.00 -4.61
C GLU A 76 0.21 29.16 -6.03
N VAL A 77 -0.02 30.32 -6.65
CA VAL A 77 0.69 30.73 -7.87
C VAL A 77 2.10 31.18 -7.49
N ILE A 78 3.11 30.54 -8.08
CA ILE A 78 4.52 30.86 -7.85
C ILE A 78 5.04 31.57 -9.11
N GLU A 79 5.39 32.85 -8.98
CA GLU A 79 5.77 33.75 -10.09
C GLU A 79 6.91 33.21 -10.96
N SER A 80 7.81 32.39 -10.38
CA SER A 80 8.97 31.80 -11.06
C SER A 80 8.74 30.38 -11.62
N SER A 81 7.52 29.84 -11.56
CA SER A 81 7.22 28.46 -11.99
C SER A 81 6.33 28.44 -13.22
N GLN A 82 6.33 27.32 -13.97
CA GLN A 82 5.40 27.12 -15.08
C GLN A 82 3.92 27.08 -14.65
N ASN A 83 3.61 27.16 -13.34
CA ASN A 83 2.26 27.19 -12.78
C ASN A 83 1.31 26.13 -13.36
N GLU A 84 1.88 24.98 -13.72
CA GLU A 84 1.20 23.85 -14.34
C GLU A 84 1.24 22.65 -13.40
N ILE A 85 0.10 22.00 -13.22
CA ILE A 85 -0.04 20.75 -12.48
C ILE A 85 -0.36 19.63 -13.46
N THR A 86 0.38 18.53 -13.39
CA THR A 86 0.07 17.31 -14.13
C THR A 86 -0.45 16.24 -13.18
N LEU A 87 -1.67 15.75 -13.45
CA LEU A 87 -2.29 14.63 -12.74
C LEU A 87 -2.09 13.35 -13.56
N SER A 88 -1.49 12.31 -12.97
CA SER A 88 -1.29 11.03 -13.63
C SER A 88 -1.80 9.88 -12.76
N LEU A 89 -2.70 9.05 -13.30
CA LEU A 89 -3.12 7.80 -12.66
C LEU A 89 -2.16 6.68 -13.05
N GLN A 90 -1.54 6.07 -12.04
CA GLN A 90 -0.57 5.01 -12.25
C GLN A 90 -1.23 3.70 -12.71
N LYS A 91 -0.47 2.86 -13.42
CA LYS A 91 -0.86 1.47 -13.68
C LYS A 91 -0.51 0.61 -12.47
N ASP A 92 -1.32 -0.41 -12.21
CA ASP A 92 -1.09 -1.45 -11.19
C ASP A 92 0.34 -2.04 -11.20
N LYS A 93 1.00 -2.08 -12.38
CA LYS A 93 2.36 -2.61 -12.56
C LYS A 93 3.44 -1.90 -11.73
N LEU A 94 3.29 -0.61 -11.41
CA LEU A 94 4.28 0.13 -10.61
C LEU A 94 4.17 -0.18 -9.11
N GLY A 95 2.98 -0.60 -8.65
CA GLY A 95 2.76 -1.20 -7.33
C GLY A 95 3.59 -2.45 -7.10
N GLU A 96 3.90 -3.20 -8.16
CA GLU A 96 4.75 -4.40 -8.06
C GLU A 96 6.19 -4.06 -7.65
N ILE A 97 6.70 -2.91 -8.12
CA ILE A 97 8.06 -2.40 -7.88
C ILE A 97 8.17 -1.62 -6.55
N GLY A 98 7.04 -1.29 -5.90
CA GLY A 98 7.01 -0.69 -4.56
C GLY A 98 6.49 0.73 -4.48
N ASP A 99 5.98 1.27 -5.60
CA ASP A 99 5.26 2.55 -5.59
C ASP A 99 3.75 2.29 -5.49
N ILE A 100 3.18 2.53 -4.31
CA ILE A 100 1.76 2.26 -4.01
C ILE A 100 0.85 3.48 -4.23
N ARG A 101 1.38 4.54 -4.84
CA ARG A 101 0.65 5.78 -5.14
C ARG A 101 -0.20 5.52 -6.39
N ASP A 102 -1.50 5.68 -6.29
CA ASP A 102 -2.45 5.49 -7.38
C ASP A 102 -2.54 6.76 -8.24
N ILE A 103 -2.42 7.95 -7.63
CA ILE A 103 -2.39 9.25 -8.32
C ILE A 103 -1.10 9.99 -7.97
N LEU A 104 -0.43 10.53 -9.00
CA LEU A 104 0.70 11.43 -8.85
C LEU A 104 0.30 12.83 -9.30
N ILE A 105 0.55 13.81 -8.41
CA ILE A 105 0.35 15.23 -8.65
C ILE A 105 1.74 15.84 -8.85
N TYR A 106 2.10 16.09 -10.10
CA TYR A 106 3.36 16.74 -10.47
C TYR A 106 3.16 18.24 -10.55
N PHE A 107 4.10 18.99 -9.98
CA PHE A 107 4.14 20.44 -10.05
C PHE A 107 5.58 20.90 -9.89
N ASP A 108 6.09 21.68 -10.85
CA ASP A 108 7.50 22.11 -10.87
C ASP A 108 8.44 20.88 -10.69
N ARG A 109 9.31 20.87 -9.68
CA ARG A 109 10.20 19.75 -9.33
C ARG A 109 9.63 18.80 -8.28
N PHE A 110 8.36 18.97 -7.92
CA PHE A 110 7.71 18.26 -6.82
C PHE A 110 6.70 17.22 -7.33
N CYS A 111 6.51 16.19 -6.52
CA CYS A 111 5.55 15.13 -6.77
C CYS A 111 4.87 14.78 -5.45
N ILE A 112 3.55 14.95 -5.40
CA ILE A 112 2.72 14.52 -4.28
C ILE A 112 1.98 13.24 -4.70
N GLY A 113 2.10 12.22 -3.86
CA GLY A 113 1.48 10.93 -4.07
C GLY A 113 0.19 10.76 -3.32
N LEU A 114 -0.83 10.18 -3.96
CA LEU A 114 -2.03 9.70 -3.29
C LEU A 114 -2.17 8.20 -3.47
N SER A 115 -2.41 7.47 -2.38
CA SER A 115 -2.87 6.08 -2.41
C SER A 115 -4.36 6.07 -2.07
N ILE A 116 -5.20 5.74 -3.05
CA ILE A 116 -6.65 5.79 -2.96
C ILE A 116 -7.18 4.42 -2.56
N LYS A 117 -8.04 4.36 -1.56
CA LYS A 117 -8.57 3.09 -1.03
C LYS A 117 -10.07 3.19 -0.79
N HIS A 118 -10.76 2.10 -1.08
CA HIS A 118 -12.20 1.97 -0.90
C HIS A 118 -12.49 1.01 0.27
N ASN A 119 -12.94 1.52 1.42
CA ASN A 119 -13.31 0.74 2.61
C ASN A 119 -12.24 -0.23 3.15
N HIS A 120 -10.96 -0.05 2.82
CA HIS A 120 -9.90 -0.92 3.34
C HIS A 120 -8.56 -0.21 3.59
N ASP A 121 -7.86 -0.63 4.65
CA ASP A 121 -6.52 -0.14 5.01
C ASP A 121 -5.38 -1.03 4.44
N ALA A 122 -5.68 -1.85 3.42
CA ALA A 122 -4.77 -2.87 2.90
C ALA A 122 -3.37 -2.32 2.57
N VAL A 123 -2.37 -3.13 2.91
CA VAL A 123 -0.96 -2.93 2.56
C VAL A 123 -0.60 -3.84 1.38
N LYS A 124 0.66 -3.81 0.95
CA LYS A 124 1.11 -4.60 -0.21
C LYS A 124 0.77 -6.09 -0.09
N HIS A 125 0.21 -6.64 -1.17
CA HIS A 125 -0.05 -8.08 -1.28
C HIS A 125 1.23 -8.85 -1.62
N SER A 126 1.76 -9.56 -0.64
CA SER A 126 3.02 -10.29 -0.79
C SER A 126 2.82 -11.80 -0.86
N ARG A 127 3.80 -12.51 -1.40
CA ARG A 127 3.74 -13.96 -1.60
C ARG A 127 5.07 -14.61 -1.35
N LEU A 128 5.01 -15.89 -0.97
CA LEU A 128 6.14 -16.81 -0.96
C LEU A 128 5.91 -17.90 -1.99
N SER A 129 6.93 -18.22 -2.77
CA SER A 129 6.98 -19.38 -3.66
C SER A 129 8.42 -19.87 -3.77
N LYS A 130 8.59 -21.06 -4.36
CA LYS A 130 9.90 -21.66 -4.65
C LYS A 130 10.84 -20.72 -5.43
N ASP A 131 10.28 -19.97 -6.38
CA ASP A 131 11.04 -19.14 -7.33
C ASP A 131 11.18 -17.67 -6.89
N LEU A 132 10.48 -17.26 -5.83
CA LEU A 132 10.50 -15.87 -5.37
C LEU A 132 11.56 -15.65 -4.27
N ASP A 133 12.58 -14.87 -4.60
CA ASP A 133 13.54 -14.36 -3.64
C ASP A 133 12.96 -13.13 -2.90
N PHE A 134 12.23 -13.38 -1.81
CA PHE A 134 11.65 -12.32 -1.01
C PHE A 134 12.73 -11.40 -0.42
N GLY A 135 13.89 -11.94 -0.04
CA GLY A 135 14.99 -11.17 0.53
C GLY A 135 15.47 -10.12 -0.45
N LYS A 136 15.71 -10.50 -1.71
CA LYS A 136 16.09 -9.57 -2.77
C LYS A 136 14.99 -8.55 -3.03
N LYS A 137 13.74 -9.00 -3.11
CA LYS A 137 12.60 -8.13 -3.50
C LYS A 137 12.17 -7.15 -2.40
N TRP A 138 12.23 -7.55 -1.13
CA TRP A 138 11.72 -6.77 0.01
C TRP A 138 12.86 -6.05 0.72
N LEU A 139 14.01 -6.70 0.85
CA LEU A 139 15.13 -6.26 1.69
C LEU A 139 16.38 -5.88 0.87
N GLY A 140 16.38 -6.12 -0.44
CA GLY A 140 17.54 -5.90 -1.30
C GLY A 140 18.72 -6.84 -1.03
N VAL A 141 18.50 -7.94 -0.29
CA VAL A 141 19.54 -8.92 0.07
C VAL A 141 18.99 -10.31 -0.21
N GLY A 142 19.62 -11.05 -1.13
CA GLY A 142 19.13 -12.37 -1.54
C GLY A 142 19.01 -13.36 -0.38
N VAL A 143 18.02 -14.25 -0.48
CA VAL A 143 17.84 -15.32 0.50
C VAL A 143 18.99 -16.34 0.45
N SER A 144 19.29 -16.93 1.60
CA SER A 144 20.31 -17.96 1.74
C SER A 144 19.95 -19.25 1.00
N GLN A 145 20.97 -20.06 0.67
CA GLN A 145 20.74 -21.40 0.13
C GLN A 145 20.00 -22.28 1.14
N ASN A 146 20.32 -22.15 2.43
CA ASN A 146 19.62 -22.85 3.51
C ASN A 146 18.10 -22.56 3.53
N TYR A 147 17.68 -21.31 3.31
CA TYR A 147 16.26 -20.97 3.16
C TYR A 147 15.64 -21.69 1.96
N LYS A 148 16.31 -21.65 0.79
CA LYS A 148 15.83 -22.31 -0.44
C LYS A 148 15.65 -23.81 -0.24
N ASP A 149 16.64 -24.47 0.34
CA ASP A 149 16.62 -25.91 0.61
C ASP A 149 15.53 -26.28 1.63
N THR A 150 15.32 -25.44 2.63
CA THR A 150 14.27 -25.63 3.65
C THR A 150 12.86 -25.57 3.04
N ILE A 151 12.59 -24.62 2.15
CA ILE A 151 11.24 -24.44 1.58
C ILE A 151 10.96 -25.36 0.39
N LYS A 152 12.00 -25.85 -0.30
CA LYS A 152 11.88 -26.69 -1.50
C LYS A 152 10.94 -27.89 -1.32
N PRO A 153 11.09 -28.76 -0.30
CA PRO A 153 10.19 -29.90 -0.13
C PRO A 153 8.75 -29.48 0.16
N LEU A 154 8.53 -28.33 0.83
CA LEU A 154 7.18 -27.82 1.10
C LEU A 154 6.48 -27.45 -0.22
N PHE A 155 7.17 -26.75 -1.12
CA PHE A 155 6.61 -26.36 -2.41
C PHE A 155 6.46 -27.54 -3.38
N GLU A 156 7.34 -28.54 -3.34
CA GLU A 156 7.18 -29.76 -4.13
C GLU A 156 5.93 -30.56 -3.74
N ARG A 157 5.60 -30.60 -2.43
CA ARG A 157 4.31 -31.16 -1.97
C ARG A 157 3.10 -30.40 -2.51
N LEU A 158 3.17 -29.06 -2.54
CA LEU A 158 2.10 -28.23 -3.11
C LEU A 158 1.97 -28.42 -4.63
N GLU A 159 3.09 -28.57 -5.34
CA GLU A 159 3.10 -28.86 -6.78
C GLU A 159 2.44 -30.20 -7.09
N ASN A 160 2.71 -31.25 -6.30
CA ASN A 160 2.09 -32.56 -6.47
C ASN A 160 0.58 -32.54 -6.16
N ALA A 161 0.18 -31.93 -5.04
CA ALA A 161 -1.23 -31.77 -4.71
C ALA A 161 -1.99 -30.95 -5.77
N LYS A 162 -1.35 -29.94 -6.37
CA LYS A 162 -1.92 -29.20 -7.50
C LYS A 162 -2.10 -30.09 -8.74
N LYS A 163 -1.12 -30.93 -9.09
CA LYS A 163 -1.22 -31.88 -10.22
C LYS A 163 -2.36 -32.88 -10.04
N GLU A 164 -2.62 -33.29 -8.80
CA GLU A 164 -3.74 -34.16 -8.42
C GLU A 164 -5.09 -33.42 -8.36
N GLY A 165 -5.10 -32.10 -8.58
CA GLY A 165 -6.33 -31.29 -8.55
C GLY A 165 -6.90 -31.09 -7.15
N MET A 166 -6.10 -31.31 -6.09
CA MET A 166 -6.51 -31.25 -4.69
C MET A 166 -7.04 -29.86 -4.28
N LEU A 167 -8.04 -29.84 -3.42
CA LEU A 167 -8.54 -28.62 -2.78
C LEU A 167 -7.83 -28.40 -1.44
N TRP A 168 -7.67 -27.13 -1.04
CA TRP A 168 -7.08 -26.79 0.25
C TRP A 168 -7.84 -27.38 1.44
N ARG A 169 -9.15 -27.62 1.32
CA ARG A 169 -9.94 -28.25 2.38
C ARG A 169 -9.58 -29.72 2.61
N ASP A 170 -9.07 -30.39 1.57
CA ASP A 170 -8.73 -31.82 1.56
C ASP A 170 -7.24 -32.05 1.85
N PHE A 171 -6.42 -30.99 1.89
CA PHE A 171 -4.99 -31.08 2.19
C PHE A 171 -4.77 -31.38 3.70
N PRO A 172 -4.22 -32.56 4.06
CA PRO A 172 -4.06 -32.96 5.46
C PRO A 172 -3.14 -32.03 6.24
N ASN A 173 -3.57 -31.60 7.43
CA ASN A 173 -2.78 -30.81 8.40
C ASN A 173 -1.98 -29.64 7.79
N LYS A 174 -2.53 -28.97 6.77
CA LYS A 174 -1.82 -27.92 6.00
C LYS A 174 -1.21 -26.81 6.87
N GLU A 175 -1.80 -26.51 8.02
CA GLU A 175 -1.26 -25.49 8.92
C GLU A 175 0.06 -25.92 9.55
N GLN A 176 0.11 -27.14 10.09
CA GLN A 176 1.29 -27.70 10.75
C GLN A 176 2.34 -28.19 9.75
N GLU A 177 1.90 -28.68 8.59
CA GLU A 177 2.80 -29.34 7.63
C GLU A 177 3.32 -28.40 6.55
N ILE A 178 2.63 -27.29 6.25
CA ILE A 178 3.03 -26.33 5.22
C ILE A 178 3.19 -24.93 5.81
N TYR A 179 2.16 -24.38 6.45
CA TYR A 179 2.17 -22.96 6.84
C TYR A 179 3.19 -22.66 7.94
N ALA A 180 3.17 -23.41 9.04
CA ALA A 180 4.09 -23.18 10.15
C ALA A 180 5.57 -23.41 9.76
N PRO A 181 5.94 -24.50 9.06
CA PRO A 181 7.33 -24.69 8.61
C PRO A 181 7.79 -23.60 7.65
N LEU A 182 6.93 -23.16 6.71
CA LEU A 182 7.26 -22.08 5.78
C LEU A 182 7.44 -20.75 6.52
N LEU A 183 6.55 -20.42 7.46
CA LEU A 183 6.66 -19.20 8.25
C LEU A 183 7.88 -19.22 9.16
N GLN A 184 8.23 -20.37 9.72
CA GLN A 184 9.45 -20.52 10.51
C GLN A 184 10.70 -20.33 9.65
N ALA A 185 10.73 -20.88 8.43
CA ALA A 185 11.82 -20.65 7.48
C ALA A 185 11.94 -19.18 7.09
N PHE A 186 10.81 -18.54 6.76
CA PHE A 186 10.73 -17.11 6.45
C PHE A 186 11.24 -16.26 7.62
N LYS A 187 10.73 -16.49 8.84
CA LYS A 187 11.15 -15.81 10.07
C LYS A 187 12.66 -15.91 10.27
N LYS A 188 13.21 -17.12 10.26
CA LYS A 188 14.65 -17.36 10.43
C LYS A 188 15.47 -16.61 9.38
N GLU A 189 15.02 -16.59 8.13
CA GLU A 189 15.75 -15.93 7.05
C GLU A 189 15.72 -14.40 7.18
N VAL A 190 14.58 -13.80 7.58
CA VAL A 190 14.53 -12.36 7.90
C VAL A 190 15.50 -12.02 9.03
N LEU A 191 15.48 -12.79 10.12
CA LEU A 191 16.35 -12.56 11.28
C LEU A 191 17.84 -12.68 10.89
N ARG A 192 18.20 -13.68 10.09
CA ARG A 192 19.55 -13.85 9.54
C ARG A 192 19.99 -12.63 8.73
N ILE A 193 19.11 -12.08 7.87
CA ILE A 193 19.43 -10.87 7.09
C ILE A 193 19.58 -9.66 8.04
N ASP A 194 18.80 -9.59 9.11
CA ASP A 194 18.86 -8.50 10.11
C ASP A 194 20.06 -8.57 11.07
N GLU A 195 20.81 -9.68 11.10
CA GLU A 195 22.07 -9.77 11.87
C GLU A 195 23.07 -8.69 11.43
N ASN A 196 23.14 -8.40 10.12
CA ASN A 196 23.91 -7.28 9.61
C ASN A 196 23.05 -6.01 9.56
N LYS A 197 23.18 -5.15 10.58
CA LYS A 197 22.42 -3.89 10.69
C LYS A 197 22.61 -2.91 9.53
N LYS A 198 23.68 -3.03 8.73
CA LYS A 198 23.83 -2.26 7.48
C LYS A 198 22.76 -2.58 6.44
N ASN A 199 22.10 -3.73 6.55
CA ASN A 199 21.02 -4.13 5.66
C ASN A 199 19.72 -3.33 5.87
N LYS A 200 19.56 -2.69 7.05
CA LYS A 200 18.39 -1.87 7.42
C LYS A 200 17.05 -2.61 7.22
N VAL A 201 16.97 -3.87 7.68
CA VAL A 201 15.80 -4.72 7.47
C VAL A 201 14.50 -4.09 7.99
N PRO A 202 14.43 -3.50 9.21
CA PRO A 202 13.22 -2.85 9.70
C PRO A 202 12.70 -1.75 8.76
N GLN A 203 13.57 -0.82 8.36
CA GLN A 203 13.25 0.25 7.43
C GLN A 203 12.73 -0.30 6.09
N LYS A 204 13.48 -1.22 5.47
CA LYS A 204 13.12 -1.76 4.16
C LYS A 204 11.82 -2.57 4.18
N MET A 205 11.53 -3.25 5.30
CA MET A 205 10.26 -3.94 5.49
C MET A 205 9.09 -2.95 5.45
N VAL A 206 9.19 -1.83 6.17
CA VAL A 206 8.17 -0.76 6.14
C VAL A 206 8.05 -0.15 4.75
N GLU A 207 9.15 0.21 4.11
CA GLU A 207 9.16 0.76 2.75
C GLU A 207 8.52 -0.19 1.73
N TYR A 208 8.79 -1.48 1.83
CA TYR A 208 8.21 -2.49 0.95
C TYR A 208 6.70 -2.68 1.19
N LEU A 209 6.28 -2.74 2.45
CA LEU A 209 4.88 -3.02 2.82
C LEU A 209 3.97 -1.81 2.64
N LEU A 210 4.45 -0.61 2.99
CA LEU A 210 3.66 0.63 3.01
C LEU A 210 3.99 1.59 1.87
N GLY A 211 5.17 1.52 1.26
CA GLY A 211 5.59 2.43 0.20
C GLY A 211 6.92 3.10 0.52
N LYS A 212 7.72 3.29 -0.53
CA LYS A 212 9.06 3.90 -0.46
C LYS A 212 9.05 5.43 -0.46
N TYR A 213 7.99 6.04 -0.98
CA TYR A 213 7.87 7.49 -1.11
C TYR A 213 6.91 8.03 -0.07
N ASP A 214 7.03 9.32 0.27
CA ASP A 214 5.97 9.96 1.05
C ASP A 214 4.69 10.06 0.22
N PHE A 215 3.55 9.88 0.86
CA PHE A 215 2.25 9.93 0.21
C PHE A 215 1.13 10.21 1.20
N TYR A 216 -0.04 10.59 0.68
CA TYR A 216 -1.29 10.59 1.43
C TYR A 216 -2.10 9.35 1.09
N LYS A 217 -2.57 8.62 2.11
CA LYS A 217 -3.56 7.56 1.93
C LYS A 217 -4.95 8.16 2.09
N ALA A 218 -5.72 8.20 1.00
CA ALA A 218 -7.09 8.67 1.01
C ALA A 218 -8.06 7.48 0.99
N ILE A 219 -8.93 7.40 1.98
CA ILE A 219 -9.81 6.25 2.20
C ILE A 219 -11.26 6.71 2.25
N LEU A 220 -12.10 6.12 1.42
CA LEU A 220 -13.55 6.20 1.57
C LEU A 220 -13.98 5.29 2.72
N LEU A 221 -14.61 5.87 3.73
CA LEU A 221 -15.33 5.18 4.81
C LEU A 221 -16.82 5.30 4.48
N GLU A 222 -17.30 4.41 3.62
CA GLU A 222 -18.60 4.54 2.96
C GLU A 222 -19.76 4.48 3.95
N ARG A 223 -19.70 3.59 4.94
CA ARG A 223 -20.75 3.43 5.94
C ARG A 223 -20.87 4.66 6.84
N GLU A 224 -19.73 5.27 7.15
CA GLU A 224 -19.64 6.44 8.00
C GLU A 224 -19.86 7.76 7.25
N GLN A 225 -19.94 7.72 5.91
CA GLN A 225 -19.96 8.90 5.03
C GLN A 225 -18.81 9.86 5.38
N LYS A 226 -17.60 9.29 5.48
CA LYS A 226 -16.39 10.03 5.83
C LYS A 226 -15.27 9.77 4.85
N THR A 227 -14.46 10.80 4.62
CA THR A 227 -13.19 10.70 3.92
C THR A 227 -12.06 10.78 4.94
N LYS A 228 -11.23 9.75 4.99
CA LYS A 228 -10.04 9.70 5.84
C LYS A 228 -8.80 9.98 5.01
N LEU A 229 -7.93 10.88 5.48
CA LEU A 229 -6.64 11.20 4.88
C LEU A 229 -5.53 10.91 5.89
N GLU A 230 -4.64 9.99 5.57
CA GLU A 230 -3.47 9.66 6.40
C GLU A 230 -2.20 10.14 5.72
N ALA A 231 -1.35 10.89 6.41
CA ALA A 231 -0.11 11.42 5.85
C ALA A 231 1.10 10.56 6.24
N TYR A 232 1.66 9.84 5.28
CA TYR A 232 2.90 9.07 5.45
C TYR A 232 4.08 9.91 4.99
N HIS A 233 4.67 10.65 5.94
CA HIS A 233 5.72 11.62 5.68
C HIS A 233 7.06 11.14 6.27
N PHE A 234 7.91 10.50 5.47
CA PHE A 234 9.16 9.88 5.92
C PHE A 234 10.41 10.66 5.46
N HIS A 235 10.34 11.30 4.29
CA HIS A 235 11.48 11.81 3.55
C HIS A 235 11.44 13.32 3.32
N LYS A 236 10.63 14.05 4.11
CA LYS A 236 10.53 15.52 4.03
C LYS A 236 10.03 16.02 2.66
N THR A 237 9.18 15.25 1.98
CA THR A 237 8.62 15.66 0.67
C THR A 237 7.20 16.21 0.70
N LEU A 238 6.48 16.04 1.81
CA LEU A 238 5.14 16.59 2.05
C LEU A 238 5.17 17.83 2.94
N ASN A 239 4.01 18.47 3.09
CA ASN A 239 3.70 19.56 4.03
C ASN A 239 4.62 20.77 3.90
N ARG A 240 4.96 21.12 2.66
CA ARG A 240 5.93 22.17 2.38
C ARG A 240 5.26 23.54 2.45
N SER A 241 5.95 24.48 3.11
CA SER A 241 5.56 25.88 3.11
C SER A 241 6.08 26.58 1.86
N ALA A 242 5.31 27.53 1.36
CA ALA A 242 5.77 28.51 0.38
C ALA A 242 5.46 29.92 0.88
N LYS A 243 4.59 30.67 0.20
CA LYS A 243 4.14 31.97 0.69
C LYS A 243 3.24 31.80 1.91
N ASN A 244 2.35 30.81 1.88
CA ASN A 244 1.56 30.40 3.03
C ASN A 244 2.14 29.15 3.68
N LYS A 245 1.85 29.02 4.98
CA LYS A 245 2.13 27.81 5.75
C LYS A 245 0.96 26.83 5.61
N PRO A 246 1.21 25.51 5.69
CA PRO A 246 0.15 24.54 5.80
C PRO A 246 -0.77 24.87 6.98
N LYS A 247 -2.08 24.78 6.78
CA LYS A 247 -3.07 24.93 7.86
C LYS A 247 -3.05 23.72 8.79
N ARG A 248 -2.70 22.55 8.25
CA ARG A 248 -2.51 21.30 8.99
C ARG A 248 -1.04 20.93 8.95
N ILE A 249 -0.40 20.92 10.10
CA ILE A 249 1.01 20.51 10.23
C ILE A 249 1.08 18.99 10.27
N ILE A 250 1.96 18.42 9.45
CA ILE A 250 2.21 16.99 9.39
C ILE A 250 3.61 16.74 9.96
N PRO A 251 3.72 16.02 11.09
CA PRO A 251 5.02 15.70 11.66
C PRO A 251 5.76 14.69 10.78
N LEU A 252 7.08 14.76 10.81
CA LEU A 252 7.93 13.77 10.15
C LEU A 252 7.82 12.44 10.90
N SER A 253 7.38 11.40 10.19
CA SER A 253 7.34 10.03 10.68
C SER A 253 8.68 9.35 10.54
N LYS A 254 9.14 8.70 11.60
CA LYS A 254 10.39 7.94 11.59
C LYS A 254 10.16 6.54 11.03
N LEU A 255 11.03 6.15 10.10
CA LEU A 255 11.17 4.76 9.70
C LEU A 255 11.90 3.98 10.81
N PRO A 256 11.53 2.72 11.05
CA PRO A 256 12.11 1.94 12.13
C PRO A 256 13.56 1.55 11.85
N ALA A 257 14.35 1.46 12.91
CA ALA A 257 15.74 1.03 12.87
C ALA A 257 15.94 -0.34 13.54
N ARG A 258 14.99 -0.81 14.34
CA ARG A 258 15.12 -2.01 15.17
C ARG A 258 13.86 -2.88 15.14
N MET A 259 14.07 -4.18 14.97
CA MET A 259 13.06 -5.21 15.20
C MET A 259 12.97 -5.50 16.70
N ILE A 260 11.78 -5.32 17.28
CA ILE A 260 11.51 -5.57 18.70
C ILE A 260 11.02 -7.00 18.91
N TYR A 261 10.09 -7.45 18.06
CA TYR A 261 9.50 -8.77 18.11
C TYR A 261 9.21 -9.26 16.70
N PHE A 262 9.51 -10.53 16.43
CA PHE A 262 9.07 -11.17 15.22
C PHE A 262 8.86 -12.66 15.45
N ASP A 263 7.64 -13.05 15.75
CA ASP A 263 7.31 -14.45 16.06
C ASP A 263 5.87 -14.80 15.68
N PHE A 264 5.48 -16.06 15.86
CA PHE A 264 4.12 -16.50 15.72
C PHE A 264 3.19 -15.74 16.66
N LYS A 265 2.01 -15.38 16.12
CA LYS A 265 0.89 -14.97 16.96
C LYS A 265 0.55 -16.12 17.92
N PRO A 266 0.27 -15.86 19.22
CA PRO A 266 -0.09 -16.92 20.16
C PRO A 266 -1.21 -17.82 19.63
N LYS A 267 -1.02 -19.14 19.75
CA LYS A 267 -1.96 -20.18 19.29
C LYS A 267 -2.27 -20.11 17.78
N SER A 268 -1.38 -19.56 16.96
CA SER A 268 -1.50 -19.52 15.50
C SER A 268 -0.39 -20.32 14.82
N PHE A 269 -0.77 -21.10 13.81
CA PHE A 269 0.17 -21.82 12.93
C PHE A 269 0.36 -21.14 11.58
N ASN A 270 -0.38 -20.07 11.31
CA ASN A 270 -0.44 -19.44 9.99
C ASN A 270 -0.17 -17.92 10.02
N THR A 271 0.15 -17.35 11.18
CA THR A 271 0.33 -15.89 11.34
C THR A 271 1.58 -15.56 12.13
N LEU A 272 2.42 -14.69 11.57
CA LEU A 272 3.51 -14.02 12.29
C LEU A 272 3.09 -12.59 12.67
N GLU A 273 3.58 -12.11 13.80
CA GLU A 273 3.47 -10.72 14.26
C GLU A 273 4.86 -10.10 14.27
N LEU A 274 4.99 -8.95 13.60
CA LEU A 274 6.21 -8.16 13.53
C LEU A 274 5.98 -6.84 14.26
N VAL A 275 6.81 -6.56 15.28
CA VAL A 275 6.83 -5.29 16.00
C VAL A 275 8.20 -4.65 15.80
N LEU A 276 8.19 -3.42 15.35
CA LEU A 276 9.38 -2.60 15.15
C LEU A 276 9.33 -1.39 16.09
N ASP A 277 10.47 -0.75 16.29
CA ASP A 277 10.50 0.54 16.98
C ASP A 277 9.73 1.64 16.24
N GLU A 278 9.59 2.80 16.88
CA GLU A 278 8.82 3.94 16.35
C GLU A 278 7.30 3.65 16.17
N GLY A 279 6.78 2.54 16.71
CA GLY A 279 5.34 2.26 16.79
C GLY A 279 4.77 1.50 15.59
N TRP A 280 5.62 0.92 14.73
CA TRP A 280 5.18 0.09 13.61
C TRP A 280 4.93 -1.36 14.02
N SER A 281 3.76 -1.90 13.69
CA SER A 281 3.53 -3.35 13.83
C SER A 281 2.64 -3.92 12.73
N PHE A 282 2.92 -5.17 12.36
CA PHE A 282 2.27 -5.87 11.26
C PHE A 282 1.89 -7.30 11.66
N SER A 283 0.75 -7.77 11.18
CA SER A 283 0.37 -9.18 11.18
C SER A 283 0.55 -9.72 9.77
N LEU A 284 1.30 -10.81 9.60
CA LEU A 284 1.54 -11.50 8.33
C LEU A 284 0.90 -12.88 8.38
N ARG A 285 -0.33 -13.02 7.87
CA ARG A 285 -1.07 -14.29 7.86
C ARG A 285 -1.00 -14.95 6.48
N ILE A 286 -0.63 -16.22 6.40
CA ILE A 286 -0.80 -16.99 5.17
C ILE A 286 -2.30 -17.16 4.88
N HIS A 287 -2.71 -16.83 3.66
CA HIS A 287 -4.07 -17.05 3.17
C HIS A 287 -4.05 -17.63 1.75
N ASN A 288 -5.11 -18.37 1.43
CA ASN A 288 -5.35 -18.90 0.09
C ASN A 288 -6.65 -18.33 -0.47
N ALA A 289 -6.53 -17.63 -1.60
CA ALA A 289 -7.69 -17.07 -2.30
C ALA A 289 -8.36 -18.09 -3.22
N SER A 290 -7.62 -19.10 -3.69
CA SER A 290 -8.14 -20.20 -4.50
C SER A 290 -8.62 -21.32 -3.58
N SER A 291 -9.69 -22.02 -3.98
CA SER A 291 -10.08 -23.28 -3.34
C SER A 291 -9.14 -24.43 -3.69
N ARG A 292 -8.51 -24.38 -4.86
CA ARG A 292 -7.50 -25.35 -5.34
C ARG A 292 -6.12 -25.04 -4.76
N VAL A 293 -5.35 -26.10 -4.51
CA VAL A 293 -3.96 -25.99 -4.05
C VAL A 293 -3.11 -25.32 -5.12
N GLU A 294 -2.29 -24.35 -4.68
CA GLU A 294 -1.38 -23.59 -5.53
C GLU A 294 0.00 -23.52 -4.86
N PRO A 295 1.12 -23.73 -5.59
CA PRO A 295 2.49 -23.64 -5.06
C PRO A 295 2.96 -22.18 -4.92
N SER A 296 2.07 -21.29 -4.47
CA SER A 296 2.35 -19.88 -4.17
C SER A 296 1.40 -19.41 -3.09
N LEU A 297 1.94 -19.18 -1.89
CA LEU A 297 1.19 -18.80 -0.71
C LEU A 297 1.18 -17.29 -0.56
N LYS A 298 -0.01 -16.70 -0.39
CA LYS A 298 -0.18 -15.26 -0.24
C LYS A 298 -0.18 -14.87 1.23
N PHE A 299 0.32 -13.68 1.52
CA PHE A 299 0.13 -13.03 2.80
C PHE A 299 -1.09 -12.11 2.79
N ASP A 300 -1.93 -12.24 3.81
CA ASP A 300 -2.90 -11.24 4.24
C ASP A 300 -2.19 -10.43 5.34
N ILE A 301 -1.66 -9.28 4.93
CA ILE A 301 -0.87 -8.43 5.80
C ILE A 301 -1.76 -7.32 6.34
N LYS A 302 -1.70 -7.10 7.65
CA LYS A 302 -2.41 -6.01 8.33
C LYS A 302 -1.42 -5.12 9.05
N LEU A 303 -1.57 -3.80 8.89
CA LEU A 303 -0.91 -2.81 9.74
C LEU A 303 -1.69 -2.77 11.07
N LEU A 304 -1.08 -3.29 12.14
CA LEU A 304 -1.71 -3.37 13.46
C LEU A 304 -1.54 -2.04 14.22
N SER A 305 -0.38 -1.41 14.09
CA SER A 305 -0.11 -0.08 14.61
C SER A 305 0.82 0.69 13.69
N LYS A 306 0.74 2.02 13.78
CA LYS A 306 1.60 2.97 13.10
C LYS A 306 2.00 4.08 14.08
N PRO A 307 3.10 4.80 13.84
CA PRO A 307 3.51 5.93 14.65
C PRO A 307 2.39 6.97 14.77
N GLU A 308 2.30 7.64 15.92
CA GLU A 308 1.40 8.78 16.13
C GLU A 308 1.70 9.93 15.16
N SER A 309 2.95 10.04 14.70
CA SER A 309 3.35 11.00 13.69
C SER A 309 2.73 10.76 12.30
N VAL A 310 2.09 9.62 12.05
CA VAL A 310 1.26 9.45 10.85
C VAL A 310 -0.04 10.21 11.11
N ALA A 311 -0.07 11.48 10.73
CA ALA A 311 -1.23 12.35 10.93
C ALA A 311 -2.46 11.78 10.21
N VAL A 312 -3.59 11.74 10.93
CA VAL A 312 -4.87 11.25 10.40
C VAL A 312 -5.90 12.37 10.49
N PHE A 313 -6.51 12.69 9.35
CA PHE A 313 -7.61 13.65 9.25
C PHE A 313 -8.86 12.93 8.74
N ILE A 314 -10.02 13.29 9.28
CA ILE A 314 -11.30 12.71 8.89
C ILE A 314 -12.31 13.84 8.71
N VAL A 315 -13.02 13.83 7.59
CA VAL A 315 -14.05 14.82 7.25
C VAL A 315 -15.31 14.08 6.79
N GLY A 316 -16.49 14.59 7.16
CA GLY A 316 -17.76 14.08 6.66
C GLY A 316 -18.10 14.66 5.29
N PHE A 317 -18.92 13.96 4.53
CA PHE A 317 -19.42 14.38 3.22
C PHE A 317 -20.87 13.93 3.02
#